data_AF-A0A849IU09-F1
#
_entry.id   AF-A0A849IU09-F1
#
_cell.length_a   1.000
_cell.length_b   1.000
_cell.length_c   1.000
_cell.angle_alpha   90.00
_cell.angle_beta   90.00
_cell.angle_gamma   90.00
#
_symmetry.space_group_name_H-M   'P 1'
#
loop_
_entity.id
_entity.type
_entity.pdbx_description
1 polymer ?
#
loop_
_entity_poly.entity_id
_entity_poly.type
_entity_poly.pdbx_seq_one_letter_code
_entity_poly.pdbx_strand_id
1 'polypeptide(L)'
;MDFKFFTQVFVTLLVIMDPLGNVPIFLSLTKDVAPKAQRLLALQAVLVAGAVIASFALFGQEILSYLGISIPALQGSGGLLLLLVSLKFLTGDSEKH
;
A
#
# COMPACT_ATOMS: atom_id res chain seq x y z
N MET A 1 -24.45 -7.83 -10.33
CA MET A 1 -23.12 -7.80 -9.69
C MET A 1 -23.07 -8.95 -8.70
N ASP A 2 -22.27 -9.96 -8.97
CA ASP A 2 -22.17 -11.15 -8.12
C ASP A 2 -21.58 -10.81 -6.76
N PHE A 3 -22.25 -11.23 -5.68
CA PHE A 3 -21.77 -11.07 -4.30
C PHE A 3 -20.33 -11.60 -4.09
N LYS A 4 -19.95 -12.61 -4.89
CA LYS A 4 -18.59 -13.16 -4.95
C LYS A 4 -17.55 -12.13 -5.41
N PHE A 5 -17.86 -11.37 -6.47
CA PHE A 5 -16.95 -10.35 -6.99
C PHE A 5 -16.75 -9.22 -5.96
N PHE A 6 -17.83 -8.76 -5.35
CA PHE A 6 -17.76 -7.73 -4.32
C PHE A 6 -16.89 -8.18 -3.13
N THR A 7 -17.13 -9.38 -2.62
CA THR A 7 -16.36 -9.93 -1.49
C THR A 7 -14.88 -10.09 -1.85
N GLN A 8 -14.56 -10.56 -3.06
CA GLN A 8 -13.18 -10.73 -3.50
C GLN A 8 -12.43 -9.39 -3.57
N VAL A 9 -13.02 -8.37 -4.20
CA VAL A 9 -12.41 -7.04 -4.30
C VAL A 9 -12.27 -6.41 -2.91
N PHE A 10 -13.30 -6.53 -2.06
CA PHE A 10 -13.27 -6.01 -0.69
C PHE A 10 -12.14 -6.62 0.13
N VAL A 11 -12.02 -7.96 0.13
CA VAL A 11 -10.96 -8.67 0.87
C VAL A 11 -9.59 -8.31 0.30
N THR A 12 -9.45 -8.23 -1.02
CA THR A 12 -8.18 -7.87 -1.67
C THR A 12 -7.73 -6.47 -1.26
N LEU A 13 -8.64 -5.49 -1.29
CA LEU A 13 -8.36 -4.13 -0.87
C LEU A 13 -7.99 -4.05 0.61
N LEU A 14 -8.71 -4.79 1.48
CA LEU A 14 -8.46 -4.81 2.92
C LEU A 14 -7.07 -5.35 3.24
N VAL A 15 -6.65 -6.43 2.56
CA VAL A 15 -5.30 -7.00 2.71
C VAL A 15 -4.23 -6.03 2.20
N ILE A 16 -4.46 -5.38 1.05
CA ILE A 16 -3.50 -4.42 0.47
C ILE A 16 -3.32 -3.18 1.38
N MET A 17 -4.40 -2.67 1.96
CA MET A 17 -4.33 -1.47 2.81
C MET A 17 -3.76 -1.73 4.19
N ASP A 18 -3.72 -2.98 4.64
CA ASP A 18 -3.26 -3.43 5.97
C ASP A 18 -3.65 -2.46 7.11
N PRO A 19 -4.94 -2.23 7.35
CA PRO A 19 -5.37 -1.24 8.33
C PRO A 19 -4.90 -1.60 9.76
N LEU A 20 -4.78 -2.90 10.07
CA LEU A 20 -4.37 -3.37 11.39
C LEU A 20 -2.89 -3.09 11.66
N GLY A 21 -2.02 -3.25 10.66
CA GLY A 21 -0.60 -2.87 10.78
C GLY A 21 -0.39 -1.35 10.77
N ASN A 22 -1.15 -0.62 9.95
CA ASN A 22 -0.93 0.81 9.76
C ASN A 22 -1.42 1.69 10.93
N VAL A 23 -2.48 1.30 11.66
CA VAL A 23 -3.00 2.07 12.80
C VAL A 23 -1.95 2.27 13.92
N PRO A 24 -1.31 1.22 14.49
CA PRO A 24 -0.31 1.42 15.54
C PRO A 24 0.93 2.16 15.04
N ILE A 25 1.34 1.94 13.79
CA ILE A 25 2.45 2.69 13.16
C ILE A 25 2.10 4.18 13.12
N PHE A 26 0.93 4.54 12.59
CA PHE A 26 0.47 5.92 12.52
C PHE A 26 0.35 6.57 13.89
N LEU A 27 -0.23 5.86 14.88
CA LEU A 27 -0.34 6.36 16.25
C LEU A 27 1.04 6.57 16.89
N SER A 28 2.00 5.68 16.65
CA SER A 28 3.37 5.82 17.16
C SER A 28 4.10 7.02 16.56
N LEU A 29 3.87 7.29 15.26
CA LEU A 29 4.45 8.43 14.53
C LEU A 29 3.80 9.77 14.86
N THR A 30 2.55 9.75 15.33
CA THR A 30 1.77 10.97 15.63
C THR A 30 1.53 11.22 17.12
N LYS A 31 2.21 10.45 18.00
CA LYS A 31 2.04 10.51 19.46
C LYS A 31 2.26 11.91 20.07
N ASP A 32 3.16 12.70 19.49
CA ASP A 32 3.54 14.04 19.97
C ASP A 32 2.77 15.17 19.26
N VAL A 33 1.83 14.83 18.37
CA VAL A 33 1.09 15.79 17.54
C VAL A 33 -0.26 16.10 18.19
N ALA A 34 -0.65 17.39 18.22
CA ALA A 34 -1.95 17.79 18.73
C ALA A 34 -3.12 17.09 17.97
N PRO A 35 -4.21 16.69 18.64
CA PRO A 35 -5.29 15.89 18.03
C PRO A 35 -5.91 16.51 16.77
N LYS A 36 -5.94 17.85 16.68
CA LYS A 36 -6.43 18.57 15.48
C LYS A 36 -5.48 18.40 14.29
N ALA A 37 -4.17 18.49 14.51
CA ALA A 37 -3.18 18.30 13.47
C ALA A 37 -3.06 16.83 13.06
N GLN A 38 -3.22 15.89 14.00
CA GLN A 38 -3.25 14.46 13.72
C GLN A 38 -4.36 14.07 12.71
N ARG A 39 -5.56 14.66 12.85
CA ARG A 39 -6.66 14.45 11.88
C ARG A 39 -6.35 15.02 10.50
N LEU A 40 -5.66 16.17 10.45
CA LEU A 40 -5.25 16.76 9.18
C LEU A 40 -4.24 15.87 8.44
N LEU A 41 -3.27 15.32 9.18
CA LEU A 41 -2.29 14.36 8.65
C LEU A 41 -2.96 13.08 8.16
N ALA A 42 -3.96 12.55 8.89
CA ALA A 42 -4.72 11.39 8.45
C ALA A 42 -5.47 11.66 7.14
N LEU A 43 -6.13 12.81 7.02
CA LEU A 43 -6.79 13.22 5.77
C LEU A 43 -5.80 13.38 4.62
N GLN A 44 -4.64 13.98 4.87
CA GLN A 44 -3.60 14.12 3.86
C GLN A 44 -3.08 12.76 3.39
N ALA A 45 -2.83 11.82 4.32
CA ALA A 45 -2.42 10.47 3.97
C ALA A 45 -3.46 9.75 3.11
N VAL A 46 -4.74 9.86 3.47
CA VAL A 46 -5.85 9.28 2.69
C VAL A 46 -5.95 9.92 1.31
N LEU A 47 -5.81 11.25 1.21
CA LEU A 47 -5.85 11.95 -0.07
C LEU A 47 -4.68 11.57 -0.98
N VAL A 48 -3.46 11.47 -0.44
CA VAL A 48 -2.28 11.05 -1.20
C VAL A 48 -2.43 9.60 -1.66
N ALA A 49 -2.81 8.69 -0.77
CA ALA A 49 -3.04 7.29 -1.13
C ALA A 49 -4.15 7.16 -2.19
N GLY A 50 -5.26 7.86 -2.01
CA GLY A 50 -6.37 7.90 -2.96
C GLY A 50 -5.95 8.45 -4.32
N ALA A 51 -5.15 9.52 -4.35
CA ALA A 51 -4.65 10.10 -5.59
C ALA A 51 -3.72 9.14 -6.33
N VAL A 52 -2.83 8.43 -5.62
CA VAL A 52 -1.94 7.41 -6.22
C VAL A 52 -2.77 6.26 -6.79
N ILE A 53 -3.72 5.72 -6.01
CA ILE A 53 -4.60 4.62 -6.47
C ILE A 53 -5.42 5.06 -7.69
N ALA A 54 -6.02 6.25 -7.65
CA ALA A 54 -6.79 6.79 -8.78
C ALA A 54 -5.92 6.98 -10.03
N SER A 55 -4.69 7.48 -9.85
CA SER A 55 -3.74 7.65 -10.95
C SER A 55 -3.36 6.31 -11.59
N PHE A 56 -3.06 5.28 -10.78
CA PHE A 56 -2.79 3.93 -11.30
C PHE A 56 -4.03 3.26 -11.89
N ALA A 57 -5.23 3.53 -11.37
CA ALA A 57 -6.47 3.01 -11.93
C ALA A 57 -6.76 3.60 -13.32
N LEU A 58 -6.42 4.88 -13.55
CA LEU A 58 -6.63 5.57 -14.83
C LEU A 58 -5.49 5.31 -15.83
N PHE A 59 -4.24 5.34 -15.37
CA PHE A 59 -3.05 5.33 -16.24
C PHE A 59 -2.18 4.08 -16.11
N GLY A 60 -2.48 3.17 -15.18
CA GLY A 60 -1.61 2.03 -14.87
C GLY A 60 -1.34 1.12 -16.07
N GLN A 61 -2.36 0.85 -16.89
CA GLN A 61 -2.20 0.02 -18.08
C GLN A 61 -1.31 0.69 -19.15
N GLU A 62 -1.46 1.99 -19.36
CA GLU A 62 -0.64 2.78 -20.28
C GLU A 62 0.82 2.82 -19.82
N ILE A 63 1.04 3.05 -18.52
CA ILE A 63 2.37 3.02 -17.90
C ILE A 63 3.02 1.66 -18.14
N LEU A 64 2.32 0.56 -17.84
CA LEU A 64 2.85 -0.79 -18.01
C LEU A 64 3.15 -1.12 -19.47
N SER A 65 2.25 -0.74 -20.39
CA SER A 65 2.44 -0.92 -21.82
C SER A 65 3.65 -0.14 -22.33
N TYR A 66 3.87 1.10 -21.86
CA TYR A 66 5.04 1.90 -22.19
C TYR A 66 6.35 1.26 -21.71
N LEU A 67 6.34 0.63 -20.53
CA LEU A 67 7.49 -0.11 -20.00
C LEU A 67 7.66 -1.51 -20.64
N GLY A 68 6.71 -1.96 -21.48
CA GLY A 68 6.71 -3.32 -22.03
C GLY A 68 6.50 -4.42 -20.98
N ILE A 69 5.86 -4.08 -19.85
CA ILE A 69 5.64 -4.98 -18.71
C ILE A 69 4.20 -5.48 -18.73
N SER A 70 4.01 -6.79 -18.57
CA SER A 70 2.68 -7.39 -18.42
C SER A 70 2.19 -7.32 -16.98
N ILE A 71 0.86 -7.26 -16.79
CA ILE A 71 0.24 -7.30 -15.45
C ILE A 71 0.71 -8.51 -14.62
N PRO A 72 0.79 -9.74 -15.18
CA PRO A 72 1.33 -10.89 -14.45
C PRO A 72 2.81 -10.72 -14.05
N ALA A 73 3.63 -10.10 -14.91
CA ALA A 73 5.02 -9.84 -14.59
C ALA A 73 5.16 -8.85 -13.42
N LEU A 74 4.36 -7.78 -13.41
CA LEU A 74 4.33 -6.84 -12.29
C LEU A 74 3.92 -7.52 -10.98
N GLN A 75 2.89 -8.38 -11.00
CA GLN A 75 2.46 -9.13 -9.82
C GLN A 75 3.55 -10.07 -9.32
N GLY A 76 4.24 -10.79 -10.22
CA GLY A 76 5.35 -11.69 -9.88
C GLY A 76 6.54 -10.93 -9.28
N SER A 77 6.98 -9.85 -9.90
CA SER A 77 8.08 -9.01 -9.41
C SER A 77 7.74 -8.33 -8.08
N GLY A 78 6.50 -7.85 -7.91
CA GLY A 78 6.03 -7.27 -6.66
C GLY A 78 6.02 -8.30 -5.52
N GLY A 79 5.56 -9.53 -5.78
CA GLY A 79 5.61 -10.63 -4.82
C GLY A 79 7.04 -10.98 -4.42
N LEU A 80 7.97 -11.03 -5.37
CA LEU A 80 9.39 -11.27 -5.09
C LEU A 80 10.01 -10.14 -4.26
N LEU A 81 9.69 -8.88 -4.58
CA LEU A 81 10.14 -7.72 -3.81
C LEU A 81 9.65 -7.80 -2.35
N LEU A 82 8.37 -8.11 -2.13
CA LEU A 82 7.80 -8.26 -0.80
C LEU A 82 8.46 -9.40 -0.01
N LEU A 83 8.75 -10.52 -0.67
CA LEU A 83 9.52 -11.62 -0.07
C LEU A 83 10.90 -11.14 0.37
N LEU A 84 11.62 -10.44 -0.50
CA LEU A 84 12.96 -9.92 -0.21
C LEU A 84 12.93 -8.91 0.95
N VAL A 85 12.00 -7.95 0.96
CA VAL A 85 11.85 -6.97 2.05
C VAL A 85 11.55 -7.68 3.38
N SER A 86 10.65 -8.67 3.35
CA SER A 86 10.31 -9.46 4.54
C SER A 86 11.51 -10.27 5.04
N LEU A 87 12.30 -10.87 4.15
CA LEU A 87 13.54 -11.54 4.50
C LEU A 87 14.56 -10.58 5.11
N LYS A 88 14.72 -9.36 4.57
CA LYS A 88 15.59 -8.34 5.17
C LYS A 88 15.18 -8.01 6.61
N PHE A 89 13.88 -7.88 6.89
CA PHE A 89 13.37 -7.66 8.25
C PHE A 89 13.64 -8.85 9.19
N LEU A 90 13.56 -10.09 8.69
CA LEU A 90 13.82 -11.31 9.48
C LEU A 90 15.31 -11.56 9.74
N THR A 91 16.17 -11.31 8.76
CA THR A 91 17.62 -11.53 8.87
C THR A 91 18.30 -10.49 9.77
N GLY A 92 17.55 -9.52 10.30
CA GLY A 92 18.08 -8.53 11.24
C GLY A 92 19.05 -7.55 10.58
N ASP A 93 19.02 -7.46 9.24
CA ASP A 93 19.79 -6.49 8.46
C ASP A 93 19.13 -5.11 8.51
N SER A 94 18.68 -4.73 9.71
CA SER A 94 18.54 -3.36 10.14
C SER A 94 19.94 -2.78 10.08
N GLU A 95 20.29 -2.25 8.91
CA GLU A 95 21.51 -1.50 8.69
C GLU A 95 21.78 -0.66 9.94
N LYS A 96 22.91 -0.94 10.57
CA LYS A 96 23.52 -0.06 11.56
C LYS A 96 23.73 1.29 10.89
N HIS A 97 22.77 2.20 10.96
CA HIS A 97 22.96 3.64 10.82
C HIS A 97 21.89 4.39 11.61
#